data_AF-A0A922WQ02-F1
#
_entry.id   AF-A0A922WQ02-F1
#
_cell.length_a   1.000
_cell.length_b   1.000
_cell.length_c   1.000
_cell.angle_alpha   90.00
_cell.angle_beta   90.00
_cell.angle_gamma   90.00
#
_symmetry.space_group_name_H-M   'P 1'
#
loop_
_entity.id
_entity.type
_entity.pdbx_description
1 polymer ?
#
loop_
_entity_poly.entity_id
_entity_poly.type
_entity_poly.pdbx_seq_one_letter_code
_entity_poly.pdbx_strand_id
1 'polypeptide(L)'
;MLSSTEEMRMDLWDQIDLLVNNFFRDAQTVAELVSLNPQDDFLIKMAIVGFSYRSPTSEWDLGHYDFVMQRLSVEFADNEESHYGENSQNVKLFYCLAIGYLLGMYQQKFLTDQEFRNAECLISGVTMARLPDITSRAI
;
A
#
# COMPACT_ATOMS: atom_id res chain seq x y z
N MET A 1 5.35 18.71 -30.61
CA MET A 1 5.16 17.26 -30.40
C MET A 1 5.84 16.94 -29.09
N LEU A 2 5.07 16.91 -28.01
CA LEU A 2 5.56 16.37 -26.73
C LEU A 2 5.57 14.85 -26.89
N SER A 3 6.66 14.21 -26.49
CA SER A 3 6.81 12.76 -26.60
C SER A 3 5.81 12.09 -25.68
N SER A 4 5.21 11.00 -26.15
CA SER A 4 4.23 10.12 -25.52
C SER A 4 4.66 9.46 -24.19
N THR A 5 5.73 9.94 -23.57
CA THR A 5 6.26 9.53 -22.26
C THR A 5 5.90 10.50 -21.14
N GLU A 6 5.45 11.72 -21.46
CA GLU A 6 5.03 12.72 -20.45
C GLU A 6 3.55 12.59 -20.03
N GLU A 7 2.75 11.81 -20.76
CA GLU A 7 1.29 11.70 -20.59
C GLU A 7 0.82 10.76 -19.47
N MET A 8 1.73 10.20 -18.65
CA MET A 8 1.35 9.22 -17.62
C MET A 8 2.01 9.38 -16.25
N ARG A 9 2.49 10.57 -15.91
CA ARG A 9 2.76 10.92 -14.50
C ARG A 9 1.49 11.55 -13.91
N MET A 10 0.52 10.71 -13.54
CA MET A 10 -0.46 11.14 -12.52
C MET A 10 0.34 11.62 -11.31
N ASP A 11 -0.04 12.76 -10.73
CA ASP A 11 0.60 13.27 -9.52
C ASP A 11 0.57 12.16 -8.46
N LEU A 12 1.66 12.02 -7.69
CA LEU A 12 1.74 11.07 -6.59
C LEU A 12 0.54 11.28 -5.64
N TRP A 13 0.13 12.54 -5.46
CA TRP A 13 -1.05 12.91 -4.69
C TRP A 13 -2.37 12.37 -5.26
N ASP A 14 -2.58 12.41 -6.57
CA ASP A 14 -3.79 11.85 -7.19
C ASP A 14 -3.86 10.33 -6.99
N GLN A 15 -2.71 9.66 -7.04
CA GLN A 15 -2.62 8.21 -6.83
C GLN A 15 -2.87 7.85 -5.36
N ILE A 16 -2.37 8.65 -4.43
CA ILE A 16 -2.66 8.51 -3.00
C ILE A 16 -4.15 8.72 -2.74
N ASP A 17 -4.76 9.75 -3.32
CA ASP A 17 -6.17 10.07 -3.13
C ASP A 17 -7.06 8.93 -3.61
N LEU A 18 -6.68 8.28 -4.72
CA LEU A 18 -7.33 7.06 -5.17
C LEU A 18 -7.29 5.97 -4.09
N LEU A 19 -6.14 5.72 -3.47
CA LEU A 19 -5.98 4.70 -2.43
C LEU A 19 -6.80 5.05 -1.18
N VAL A 20 -6.78 6.31 -0.73
CA VAL A 20 -7.54 6.76 0.45
C VAL A 20 -9.04 6.61 0.20
N ASN A 21 -9.53 7.06 -0.96
CA ASN A 21 -10.95 7.01 -1.31
C ASN A 21 -11.49 5.57 -1.42
N ASN A 22 -10.63 4.63 -1.80
CA ASN A 22 -11.00 3.22 -1.94
C ASN A 22 -10.69 2.36 -0.70
N PHE A 23 -9.91 2.88 0.25
CA PHE A 23 -9.30 2.13 1.34
C PHE A 23 -10.25 1.15 2.04
N PHE A 24 -11.41 1.63 2.47
CA PHE A 24 -12.37 0.79 3.20
C PHE A 24 -13.09 -0.24 2.32
N ARG A 25 -13.34 0.08 1.04
CA ARG A 25 -13.90 -0.89 0.10
C ARG A 25 -12.89 -2.01 -0.14
N ASP A 26 -11.62 -1.65 -0.24
CA ASP A 26 -10.52 -2.58 -0.44
C ASP A 26 -10.34 -3.46 0.81
N ALA A 27 -10.43 -2.88 2.01
CA ALA A 27 -10.41 -3.64 3.27
C ALA A 27 -11.59 -4.64 3.37
N GLN A 28 -12.79 -4.25 2.93
CA GLN A 28 -13.93 -5.18 2.84
C GLN A 28 -13.66 -6.31 1.84
N THR A 29 -13.06 -5.99 0.69
CA THR A 29 -12.67 -6.98 -0.32
C THR A 29 -11.68 -7.99 0.24
N VAL A 30 -10.73 -7.56 1.08
CA VAL A 30 -9.77 -8.45 1.75
C VAL A 30 -10.46 -9.45 2.67
N ALA A 31 -11.53 -9.06 3.38
CA ALA A 31 -12.26 -9.95 4.28
C ALA A 31 -12.88 -11.14 3.53
N GLU A 32 -13.22 -10.97 2.26
CA GLU A 32 -13.81 -12.00 1.39
C GLU A 32 -12.74 -12.75 0.58
N LEU A 33 -11.50 -12.26 0.56
CA LEU A 33 -10.42 -12.81 -0.24
C LEU A 33 -9.85 -14.09 0.38
N VAL A 34 -9.98 -15.20 -0.33
CA VAL A 34 -9.31 -16.46 -0.02
C VAL A 34 -7.92 -16.44 -0.67
N SER A 35 -6.87 -16.26 0.13
CA SER A 35 -5.50 -16.43 -0.38
C SER A 35 -5.20 -17.91 -0.57
N LEU A 36 -4.46 -18.21 -1.64
CA LEU A 36 -3.90 -19.54 -1.89
C LEU A 36 -2.76 -19.86 -0.91
N ASN A 37 -2.12 -18.85 -0.34
CA ASN A 37 -1.07 -19.01 0.66
C ASN A 37 -1.66 -18.86 2.07
N PRO A 38 -1.57 -19.88 2.93
CA PRO A 38 -2.14 -19.85 4.27
C PRO A 38 -1.41 -18.88 5.23
N GLN A 39 -0.23 -18.39 4.84
CA GLN A 39 0.55 -17.41 5.60
C GLN A 39 0.12 -15.97 5.34
N ASP A 40 -0.68 -15.73 4.30
CA ASP A 40 -1.16 -14.38 3.98
C ASP A 40 -2.24 -13.99 4.98
N ASP A 41 -1.82 -13.21 5.97
CA ASP A 41 -2.73 -12.58 6.90
C ASP A 41 -3.46 -11.39 6.25
N PHE A 42 -4.29 -10.72 7.04
CA PHE A 42 -5.10 -9.61 6.55
C PHE A 42 -4.24 -8.43 6.05
N LEU A 43 -3.04 -8.21 6.60
CA LEU A 43 -2.13 -7.14 6.19
C LEU A 43 -1.52 -7.47 4.81
N ILE A 44 -1.03 -8.69 4.63
CA ILE A 44 -0.47 -9.15 3.36
C ILE A 44 -1.52 -9.15 2.26
N LYS A 45 -2.75 -9.61 2.56
CA LYS A 45 -3.85 -9.54 1.60
C LYS A 45 -4.17 -8.10 1.19
N MET A 46 -4.05 -7.13 2.12
CA MET A 46 -4.21 -5.72 1.80
C MET A 46 -3.11 -5.21 0.86
N ALA A 47 -1.86 -5.66 1.04
CA ALA A 47 -0.78 -5.37 0.10
C ALA A 47 -1.03 -6.02 -1.28
N ILE A 48 -1.54 -7.25 -1.34
CA ILE A 48 -1.93 -7.91 -2.60
C ILE A 48 -3.02 -7.12 -3.33
N VAL A 49 -4.03 -6.61 -2.60
CA VAL A 49 -5.06 -5.73 -3.17
C VAL A 49 -4.42 -4.46 -3.72
N GLY A 50 -3.51 -3.82 -2.99
CA GLY A 50 -2.76 -2.65 -3.47
C GLY A 50 -1.98 -2.93 -4.75
N PHE A 51 -1.26 -4.05 -4.78
CA PHE A 51 -0.51 -4.53 -5.95
C PHE A 51 -1.42 -4.71 -7.17
N SER A 52 -2.63 -5.23 -6.95
CA SER A 52 -3.62 -5.52 -7.99
C SER A 52 -4.11 -4.30 -8.78
N TYR A 53 -3.94 -3.09 -8.25
CA TYR A 53 -4.26 -1.86 -8.98
C TYR A 53 -3.42 -1.67 -10.24
N ARG A 54 -2.21 -2.26 -10.26
CA ARG A 54 -1.20 -1.99 -11.30
C ARG A 54 -0.58 -3.25 -11.87
N SER A 55 -0.58 -4.38 -11.18
CA SER A 55 -0.09 -5.67 -11.69
C SER A 55 -1.07 -6.81 -11.37
N PRO A 56 -1.22 -7.83 -12.23
CA PRO A 56 -2.04 -9.00 -11.93
C PRO A 56 -1.56 -9.73 -10.66
N THR A 57 -2.48 -10.15 -9.79
CA THR A 57 -2.13 -10.88 -8.55
C THR A 57 -1.39 -12.20 -8.79
N SER A 58 -1.47 -12.76 -9.99
CA SER A 58 -0.68 -13.94 -10.40
C SER A 58 0.83 -13.67 -10.48
N GLU A 59 1.25 -12.41 -10.53
CA GLU A 59 2.67 -11.99 -10.49
C GLU A 59 3.16 -11.72 -9.06
N TRP A 60 2.28 -11.76 -8.07
CA TRP A 60 2.68 -11.67 -6.67
C TRP A 60 3.45 -12.93 -6.27
N ASP A 61 4.61 -12.75 -5.64
CA ASP A 61 5.50 -13.85 -5.25
C ASP A 61 6.06 -13.66 -3.82
N LEU A 62 6.90 -14.61 -3.40
CA LEU A 62 7.57 -14.58 -2.09
C LEU A 62 8.48 -13.37 -1.89
N GLY A 63 9.07 -12.83 -2.96
CA GLY A 63 9.91 -11.63 -2.85
C GLY A 63 9.10 -10.41 -2.46
N HIS A 64 7.88 -10.28 -2.98
CA HIS A 64 6.95 -9.23 -2.56
C HIS A 64 6.51 -9.41 -1.11
N TYR A 65 6.15 -10.63 -0.72
CA TYR A 65 5.80 -10.98 0.66
C TYR A 65 6.92 -10.59 1.64
N ASP A 66 8.14 -11.05 1.39
CA ASP A 66 9.29 -10.82 2.25
C ASP A 66 9.60 -9.32 2.37
N PHE A 67 9.45 -8.58 1.26
CA PHE A 67 9.63 -7.13 1.24
C PHE A 67 8.62 -6.43 2.15
N VAL A 68 7.32 -6.74 2.03
CA VAL A 68 6.28 -6.12 2.86
C VAL A 68 6.49 -6.47 4.33
N MET A 69 6.79 -7.72 4.65
CA MET A 69 7.06 -8.15 6.03
C MET A 69 8.27 -7.44 6.62
N GLN A 70 9.36 -7.31 5.84
CA GLN A 70 10.53 -6.55 6.27
C GLN A 70 10.16 -5.09 6.58
N ARG A 71 9.36 -4.44 5.72
CA ARG A 71 8.95 -3.05 5.92
C ARG A 71 8.05 -2.87 7.12
N LEU A 72 7.07 -3.75 7.31
CA LEU A 72 6.24 -3.75 8.51
C LEU A 72 7.08 -3.90 9.79
N SER A 73 8.06 -4.80 9.77
CA SER A 73 8.93 -5.03 10.93
C SER A 73 9.82 -3.84 11.29
N VAL A 74 10.11 -2.95 10.33
CA VAL A 74 10.93 -1.74 10.54
C VAL A 74 10.05 -0.54 10.92
N GLU A 75 8.99 -0.29 10.14
CA GLU A 75 8.14 0.89 10.32
C GLU A 75 7.34 0.83 11.63
N PHE A 76 6.99 -0.39 12.07
CA PHE A 76 6.14 -0.63 13.24
C PHE A 76 6.87 -1.42 14.34
N ALA A 77 8.20 -1.39 14.37
CA ALA A 77 9.03 -2.13 15.35
C ALA A 77 8.81 -1.70 16.81
N ASP A 78 8.52 -0.41 17.02
CA ASP A 78 8.40 0.22 18.34
C ASP A 78 6.92 0.37 18.74
N ASN A 79 6.59 0.00 19.99
CA ASN A 79 5.25 -0.01 20.61
C ASN A 79 4.20 0.87 19.90
N GLU A 80 3.53 0.25 18.93
CA GLU A 80 2.67 0.88 17.92
C GLU A 80 1.45 1.59 18.54
N GLU A 81 0.97 1.06 19.66
CA GLU A 81 -0.13 1.62 20.45
C GLU A 81 0.19 3.02 20.99
N SER A 82 1.48 3.36 21.15
CA SER A 82 1.88 4.65 21.72
C SER A 82 1.72 5.83 20.75
N HIS A 83 1.81 5.57 19.43
CA HIS A 83 1.77 6.64 18.42
C HIS A 83 0.41 6.76 17.73
N TYR A 84 -0.23 5.63 17.40
CA TYR A 84 -1.52 5.62 16.69
C TYR A 84 -2.70 5.19 17.58
N GLY A 85 -2.46 4.66 18.77
CA GLY A 85 -3.51 4.20 19.67
C GLY A 85 -4.45 3.20 19.00
N GLU A 86 -5.75 3.43 19.17
CA GLU A 86 -6.82 2.62 18.56
C GLU A 86 -6.82 2.59 17.03
N ASN A 87 -6.11 3.54 16.39
CA ASN A 87 -6.04 3.66 14.94
C ASN A 87 -4.90 2.85 14.30
N SER A 88 -4.03 2.23 15.12
CA SER A 88 -2.85 1.50 14.65
C SER A 88 -3.19 0.48 13.55
N GLN A 89 -4.31 -0.23 13.68
CA GLN A 89 -4.72 -1.24 12.71
C GLN A 89 -5.01 -0.64 11.33
N ASN A 90 -5.78 0.44 11.25
CA ASN A 90 -6.10 1.08 9.97
C ASN A 90 -4.86 1.68 9.32
N VAL A 91 -3.95 2.24 10.12
CA VAL A 91 -2.68 2.80 9.65
C VAL A 91 -1.83 1.71 8.99
N LYS A 92 -1.67 0.54 9.64
CA LYS A 92 -0.95 -0.60 9.07
C LYS A 92 -1.58 -1.11 7.78
N LEU A 93 -2.91 -1.19 7.75
CA LEU A 93 -3.62 -1.65 6.56
C LEU A 93 -3.43 -0.70 5.40
N PHE A 94 -3.53 0.60 5.64
CA PHE A 94 -3.29 1.60 4.61
C PHE A 94 -1.83 1.58 4.15
N TYR A 95 -0.88 1.43 5.07
CA TYR A 95 0.54 1.28 4.74
C TYR A 95 0.77 0.07 3.82
N CYS A 96 0.19 -1.09 4.15
CA CYS A 96 0.27 -2.30 3.32
C CYS A 96 -0.32 -2.07 1.93
N LEU A 97 -1.50 -1.45 1.85
CA LEU A 97 -2.13 -1.09 0.57
C LEU A 97 -1.20 -0.22 -0.27
N ALA A 98 -0.63 0.83 0.32
CA ALA A 98 0.25 1.77 -0.36
C ALA A 98 1.55 1.11 -0.83
N ILE A 99 2.21 0.32 0.02
CA ILE A 99 3.41 -0.43 -0.38
C ILE A 99 3.09 -1.42 -1.50
N GLY A 100 1.99 -2.17 -1.38
CA GLY A 100 1.53 -3.09 -2.41
C GLY A 100 1.34 -2.38 -3.75
N TYR A 101 0.69 -1.22 -3.74
CA TYR A 101 0.52 -0.38 -4.93
C TYR A 101 1.85 0.04 -5.56
N LEU A 102 2.81 0.50 -4.76
CA LEU A 102 4.14 0.85 -5.25
C LEU A 102 4.87 -0.34 -5.87
N LEU A 103 4.77 -1.53 -5.25
CA LEU A 103 5.33 -2.76 -5.80
C LEU A 103 4.72 -3.11 -7.15
N GLY A 104 3.39 -2.98 -7.29
CA GLY A 104 2.70 -3.19 -8.57
C GLY A 104 3.16 -2.21 -9.64
N MET A 105 3.36 -0.94 -9.28
CA MET A 105 3.92 0.06 -10.20
C MET A 105 5.36 -0.22 -10.60
N TYR A 106 6.19 -0.65 -9.64
CA TYR A 106 7.59 -0.98 -9.87
C TYR A 106 7.73 -2.21 -10.77
N GLN A 107 6.95 -3.26 -10.51
CA GLN A 107 6.90 -4.48 -11.33
C GLN A 107 6.56 -4.17 -12.79
N GLN A 108 5.62 -3.25 -13.03
CA GLN A 108 5.25 -2.80 -14.38
C GLN A 108 6.18 -1.71 -14.95
N LYS A 109 7.27 -1.38 -14.25
CA LYS A 109 8.28 -0.38 -14.68
C LYS A 109 7.74 1.04 -14.83
N PHE A 110 6.66 1.37 -14.13
CA PHE A 110 6.16 2.75 -14.03
C PHE A 110 7.03 3.61 -13.10
N LEU A 111 7.78 2.97 -12.21
CA LEU A 111 8.73 3.63 -11.32
C LEU A 111 10.15 3.14 -11.62
N THR A 112 11.09 4.08 -11.64
CA THR A 112 12.51 3.74 -11.46
C THR A 112 12.81 3.39 -10.00
N ASP A 113 13.94 2.74 -9.73
CA ASP A 113 14.39 2.43 -8.37
C ASP A 113 14.43 3.67 -7.46
N GLN A 114 14.84 4.82 -8.01
CA GLN A 114 14.91 6.07 -7.25
C GLN A 114 13.52 6.62 -6.95
N GLU A 115 12.60 6.55 -7.91
CA GLU A 115 11.22 7.00 -7.70
C GLU A 115 10.48 6.11 -6.72
N PHE A 116 10.70 4.80 -6.78
CA PHE A 116 10.17 3.85 -5.80
C PHE A 116 10.65 4.19 -4.39
N ARG A 117 11.96 4.35 -4.19
CA ARG A 117 12.52 4.73 -2.87
C ARG A 117 11.98 6.06 -2.37
N ASN A 118 11.85 7.05 -3.26
CA ASN A 118 11.29 8.35 -2.89
C ASN A 118 9.82 8.22 -2.47
N ALA A 119 9.01 7.48 -3.23
CA ALA A 119 7.61 7.27 -2.91
C ALA A 119 7.41 6.48 -1.62
N GLU A 120 8.22 5.43 -1.40
CA GLU A 120 8.25 4.65 -0.17
C GLU A 120 8.49 5.54 1.06
N CYS A 121 9.51 6.41 1.02
CA CYS A 121 9.81 7.34 2.11
C CYS A 121 8.68 8.34 2.41
N LEU A 122 7.76 8.57 1.47
CA LEU A 122 6.66 9.52 1.63
C LEU A 122 5.40 8.88 2.23
N ILE A 123 5.28 7.55 2.24
CA ILE A 123 4.07 6.84 2.67
C ILE A 123 3.68 7.25 4.09
N SER A 124 4.62 7.29 5.04
CA SER A 124 4.31 7.60 6.44
C SER A 124 3.79 9.04 6.59
N GLY A 125 4.43 10.01 5.89
CA GLY A 125 3.97 11.41 5.90
C GLY A 125 2.59 11.59 5.27
N VAL A 126 2.30 10.85 4.20
CA VAL A 126 0.99 10.84 3.53
C VAL A 126 -0.07 10.21 4.43
N THR A 127 0.27 9.10 5.08
CA THR A 127 -0.60 8.40 6.02
C THR A 127 -0.98 9.33 7.18
N MET A 128 -0.04 10.14 7.66
CA MET A 128 -0.30 11.15 8.68
C MET A 128 -1.21 12.27 8.17
N ALA A 129 -0.94 12.79 6.98
CA ALA A 129 -1.76 13.84 6.37
C ALA A 129 -3.21 13.38 6.13
N ARG A 130 -3.40 12.08 5.87
CA ARG A 130 -4.68 11.44 5.58
C ARG A 130 -5.26 10.66 6.75
N LEU A 131 -4.71 10.83 7.95
CA LEU A 131 -5.11 10.08 9.14
C LEU A 131 -6.62 10.19 9.42
N PRO A 132 -7.27 11.38 9.36
CA PRO A 132 -8.72 11.47 9.60
C PRO A 132 -9.56 10.66 8.61
N ASP A 133 -9.12 10.56 7.35
CA ASP A 133 -9.84 9.86 6.29
C ASP A 133 -9.75 8.34 6.52
N ILE A 134 -8.53 7.83 6.75
CA ILE A 134 -8.27 6.39 6.92
C ILE A 134 -8.72 5.85 8.29
N THR A 135 -8.98 6.72 9.27
CA THR A 135 -9.49 6.36 10.61
C THR A 135 -10.95 6.71 10.84
N SER A 136 -11.64 7.21 9.80
CA SER A 136 -13.04 7.65 9.90
C SER A 136 -14.03 6.55 10.33
N ARG A 137 -13.64 5.28 10.25
CA ARG A 137 -14.37 4.12 10.80
C ARG A 137 -13.43 2.96 11.11
N ALA A 138 -13.85 2.10 12.02
CA ALA A 138 -13.19 0.81 12.23
C ALA A 138 -13.42 -0.13 11.02
N ILE A 139 -12.42 -0.99 10.77
CA ILE A 139 -12.46 -2.08 9.79
C ILE A 139 -12.88 -3.37 10.48
#